data_AF-A0AAN7H8F7-F1
#
_entry.id   AF-A0AAN7H8F7-F1
#
_cell.length_a   1.000
_cell.length_b   1.000
_cell.length_c   1.000
_cell.angle_alpha   90.00
_cell.angle_beta   90.00
_cell.angle_gamma   90.00
#
_symmetry.space_group_name_H-M   'P 1'
#
loop_
_entity.id
_entity.type
_entity.pdbx_description
1 polymer ?
#
loop_
_entity_poly.entity_id
_entity_poly.type
_entity_poly.pdbx_seq_one_letter_code
_entity_poly.pdbx_strand_id
1 'polypeptide(L)'
;MPRANSPPETTVQQRAAKVLKSIKDLQSASGDDELTIIKISEPISSAVSNPVVARTSDVSTSSLNSLTPSSLEADLLHYKELFAKLRFSYVEQVTKEKFIRAIVGDPPLIVTPQENADLESSNAEAKAALKQLKTQVADMVAALETRSKNLVQLYERIQADTAQLQPDQLPNDIATLEKAIESLRSKQKDSDGKLPLGETLRLVSERRREVADLDRQLAQLGPAAPRKRKEAERLQQEVVGLDNKRANSTAAAREAKRRKENSVEGGGADELEAQGRWFRGADAILRSVLDIPAGQILHFRMHVSVSRLEFPRLSIRGRGRSR
;
A
#
# COMPACT_ATOMS: atom_id res chain seq x y z
N MET A 1 -22.13 22.03 11.67
CA MET A 1 -20.71 21.91 12.09
C MET A 1 -19.84 22.54 11.01
N PRO A 2 -19.40 23.80 11.14
CA PRO A 2 -18.56 24.44 10.13
C PRO A 2 -17.10 24.01 10.30
N ARG A 3 -16.44 23.68 9.18
CA ARG A 3 -15.01 23.35 9.10
C ARG A 3 -14.17 24.60 9.40
N ALA A 4 -13.17 24.43 10.25
CA ALA A 4 -12.22 25.46 10.63
C ALA A 4 -11.45 26.02 9.41
N ASN A 5 -11.29 27.34 9.42
CA ASN A 5 -10.52 28.13 8.47
C ASN A 5 -9.06 27.65 8.39
N SER A 6 -8.65 27.14 7.23
CA SER A 6 -7.23 27.07 6.87
C SER A 6 -6.71 28.50 6.61
N PRO A 7 -5.55 28.91 7.15
CA PRO A 7 -4.97 30.20 6.85
C PRO A 7 -4.61 30.30 5.34
N PRO A 8 -4.63 31.50 4.74
CA PRO A 8 -4.38 31.67 3.31
C PRO A 8 -2.94 31.31 2.97
N GLU A 9 -2.75 30.34 2.07
CA GLU A 9 -1.47 29.79 1.60
C GLU A 9 -0.47 30.88 1.16
N THR A 10 -0.97 32.03 0.69
CA THR A 10 -0.19 33.19 0.28
C THR A 10 0.66 33.78 1.41
N THR A 11 0.20 33.74 2.65
CA THR A 11 0.96 34.27 3.80
C THR A 11 2.14 33.38 4.19
N VAL A 12 2.02 32.07 3.95
CA VAL A 12 3.07 31.09 4.27
C VAL A 12 4.19 31.19 3.22
N GLN A 13 3.83 31.26 1.94
CA GLN A 13 4.79 31.42 0.84
C GLN A 13 5.56 32.76 0.92
N GLN A 14 4.88 33.86 1.26
CA GLN A 14 5.53 35.16 1.47
C GLN A 14 6.52 35.14 2.65
N ARG A 15 6.17 34.44 3.73
CA ARG A 15 7.08 34.26 4.88
C ARG A 15 8.29 33.41 4.51
N ALA A 16 8.10 32.31 3.79
CA ALA A 16 9.19 31.45 3.33
C ALA A 16 10.15 32.20 2.40
N ALA A 17 9.63 32.95 1.43
CA ALA A 17 10.45 33.77 0.53
C ALA A 17 11.23 34.87 1.29
N LYS A 18 10.63 35.47 2.31
CA LYS A 18 11.31 36.45 3.18
C LYS A 18 12.45 35.78 3.97
N VAL A 19 12.22 34.58 4.52
CA VAL A 19 13.23 33.82 5.26
C VAL A 19 14.40 33.42 4.36
N LEU A 20 14.13 32.91 3.16
CA LEU A 20 15.16 32.54 2.19
C LEU A 20 15.99 33.75 1.76
N LYS A 21 15.35 34.91 1.55
CA LYS A 21 16.06 36.16 1.26
C LYS A 21 16.96 36.57 2.43
N SER A 22 16.45 36.52 3.66
CA SER A 22 17.25 36.82 4.85
C SER A 22 18.43 35.85 5.05
N ILE A 23 18.26 34.55 4.77
CA ILE A 23 19.35 33.57 4.80
C ILE A 23 20.41 33.91 3.76
N LYS A 24 20.00 34.24 2.53
CA LYS A 24 20.91 34.64 1.45
C LYS A 24 21.66 35.94 1.78
N ASP A 25 20.97 36.93 2.34
CA ASP A 25 21.56 38.19 2.78
C ASP A 25 22.58 37.95 3.91
N LEU A 26 22.27 37.06 4.86
CA LEU A 26 23.19 36.67 5.94
C LEU A 26 24.39 35.87 5.43
N GLN A 27 24.21 34.97 4.47
CA GLN A 27 25.30 34.22 3.84
C GLN A 27 26.20 35.13 2.98
N SER A 28 25.61 36.10 2.29
CA SER A 28 26.38 37.10 1.52
C SER A 28 27.15 38.05 2.44
N ALA A 29 26.57 38.39 3.60
CA ALA A 29 27.24 39.19 4.63
C ALA A 29 28.28 38.40 5.42
N SER A 30 28.15 37.07 5.50
CA SER A 30 29.09 36.16 6.18
C SER A 30 30.03 35.44 5.21
N GLY A 31 30.17 35.94 3.98
CA GLY A 31 30.75 35.22 2.84
C GLY A 31 32.11 34.59 3.15
N ASP A 32 32.24 33.28 2.95
CA ASP A 32 33.43 32.40 3.04
C ASP A 32 34.43 32.63 4.19
N ASP A 33 34.10 33.50 5.14
CA ASP A 33 34.92 33.79 6.29
C ASP A 33 34.68 32.71 7.34
N GLU A 34 35.38 31.60 7.14
CA GLU A 34 35.59 30.58 8.16
C GLU A 34 36.00 31.28 9.46
N LEU A 35 35.08 31.30 10.44
CA LEU A 35 35.22 31.91 11.76
C LEU A 35 36.26 31.13 12.57
N THR A 36 37.51 31.23 12.17
CA THR A 36 38.64 30.65 12.86
C THR A 36 38.99 31.56 14.04
N ILE A 37 39.36 30.94 15.16
CA ILE A 37 39.82 31.64 16.38
C ILE A 37 40.89 32.70 16.03
N ILE A 38 41.70 32.41 15.01
CA ILE A 38 42.76 33.27 14.48
C ILE A 38 42.18 34.59 13.93
N LYS A 39 41.18 34.55 13.03
CA LYS A 39 40.52 35.75 12.49
C LYS A 39 39.74 36.54 13.55
N ILE A 40 39.13 35.84 14.52
CA ILE A 40 38.42 36.49 15.64
C ILE A 40 39.41 37.19 16.59
N SER A 41 40.65 36.69 16.68
CA SER A 41 41.71 37.28 17.50
C SER A 41 42.47 38.43 16.81
N GLU A 42 42.35 38.58 15.49
CA GLU A 42 43.05 39.61 14.71
C GLU A 42 42.71 41.07 15.13
N PRO A 43 41.45 41.43 15.43
CA PRO A 43 41.11 42.74 16.00
C PRO A 43 41.71 42.96 17.40
N ILE A 44 41.88 41.88 18.18
CA ILE A 44 42.43 41.93 19.54
C ILE A 44 43.96 42.11 19.47
N SER A 45 44.63 41.38 18.59
CA SER A 45 46.08 41.46 18.37
C SER A 45 46.50 42.80 17.76
N SER A 46 45.72 43.32 16.81
CA SER A 46 45.97 44.64 16.22
C SER A 46 45.78 45.78 17.23
N ALA A 47 44.79 45.71 18.13
CA ALA A 47 44.62 46.69 19.20
C ALA A 47 45.78 46.72 20.21
N VAL A 48 46.50 45.61 20.40
CA VAL A 48 47.67 45.50 21.30
C VAL A 48 48.97 45.99 20.62
N SER A 49 49.01 46.08 19.29
CA SER A 49 50.19 46.45 18.49
C SER A 49 50.52 47.96 18.43
N ASN A 50 49.90 48.81 19.25
CA ASN A 50 50.30 50.22 19.33
C ASN A 50 51.72 50.37 19.95
N PRO A 51 52.63 51.16 19.33
CA PRO A 51 54.06 51.03 19.56
C PRO A 51 54.51 51.76 20.82
N VAL A 52 54.56 51.07 21.95
CA VAL A 52 55.36 51.52 23.10
C VAL A 52 56.80 51.06 22.86
N VAL A 53 57.57 51.95 22.22
CA VAL A 53 59.04 52.05 22.23
C VAL A 53 59.80 50.74 22.04
N ALA A 54 60.34 50.58 20.83
CA ALA A 54 61.40 49.66 20.47
C ALA A 54 62.48 49.58 21.57
N ARG A 55 62.43 48.51 22.38
CA ARG A 55 63.59 47.99 23.10
C ARG A 55 63.99 46.70 22.41
N THR A 56 65.22 46.71 21.94
CA THR A 56 65.91 45.68 21.18
C THR A 56 66.10 44.43 22.04
N SER A 57 65.26 43.42 21.83
CA SER A 57 65.59 42.02 22.10
C SER A 57 64.73 41.17 21.18
N ASP A 58 65.27 41.01 19.98
CA ASP A 58 64.68 40.42 18.79
C ASP A 58 64.74 38.88 18.86
N VAL A 59 63.60 38.27 19.20
CA VAL A 59 63.28 36.83 18.98
C VAL A 59 61.76 36.63 18.77
N SER A 60 60.90 37.54 19.24
CA SER A 60 59.43 37.29 19.31
C SER A 60 58.58 37.88 18.18
N THR A 61 59.13 38.55 17.17
CA THR A 61 58.32 39.16 16.09
C THR A 61 58.19 38.30 14.83
N SER A 62 59.01 37.26 14.68
CA SER A 62 58.97 36.34 13.54
C SER A 62 57.92 35.22 13.67
N SER A 63 57.46 34.90 14.89
CA SER A 63 56.47 33.84 15.13
C SER A 63 55.04 34.22 14.72
N LEU A 64 54.74 35.51 14.57
CA LEU A 64 53.40 35.99 14.20
C LEU A 64 53.08 35.86 12.69
N ASN A 65 54.05 35.50 11.85
CA ASN A 65 53.83 35.37 10.41
C ASN A 65 53.48 33.93 9.96
N SER A 66 53.41 32.97 10.88
CA SER A 66 52.98 31.59 10.58
C SER A 66 52.16 30.97 11.72
N LEU A 67 50.97 31.52 11.97
CA LEU A 67 50.01 30.97 12.93
C LEU A 67 49.39 29.67 12.39
N THR A 68 50.16 28.60 12.37
CA THR A 68 49.60 27.25 12.33
C THR A 68 49.35 26.78 13.77
N PRO A 69 48.30 25.98 14.04
CA PRO A 69 47.99 25.51 15.40
C PRO A 69 49.18 24.85 16.10
N SER A 70 49.99 24.11 15.35
CA SER A 70 51.21 23.45 15.85
C SER A 70 52.33 24.43 16.21
N SER A 71 52.44 25.57 15.51
CA SER A 71 53.41 26.64 15.82
C SER A 71 53.05 27.34 17.14
N LEU A 72 51.76 27.61 17.36
CA LEU A 72 51.26 28.22 18.61
C LEU A 72 51.56 27.35 19.84
N GLU A 73 51.39 26.04 19.73
CA GLU A 73 51.67 25.12 20.84
C GLU A 73 53.17 25.12 21.21
N ALA A 74 54.05 25.12 20.20
CA ALA A 74 55.49 25.20 20.40
C ALA A 74 55.91 26.53 21.08
N ASP A 75 55.35 27.65 20.64
CA ASP A 75 55.58 28.96 21.26
C ASP A 75 55.11 28.99 22.72
N LEU A 76 53.92 28.45 23.02
CA LEU A 76 53.40 28.41 24.39
C LEU A 76 54.28 27.56 25.32
N LEU A 77 54.84 26.46 24.83
CA LEU A 77 55.81 25.66 25.58
C LEU A 77 57.11 26.43 25.81
N HIS A 78 57.65 27.08 24.78
CA HIS A 78 58.84 27.90 24.89
C HIS A 78 58.69 29.03 25.93
N TYR A 79 57.59 29.78 25.87
CA TYR A 79 57.31 30.84 26.84
C TYR A 79 57.13 30.30 28.26
N LYS A 80 56.46 29.15 28.43
CA LYS A 80 56.33 28.51 29.76
C LYS A 80 57.71 28.21 30.36
N GLU A 81 58.63 27.66 29.59
CA GLU A 81 59.99 27.36 30.05
C GLU A 81 60.79 28.64 30.33
N LEU A 82 60.70 29.65 29.46
CA LEU A 82 61.37 30.93 29.63
C LEU A 82 60.89 31.64 30.91
N PHE A 83 59.57 31.72 31.12
CA PHE A 83 59.01 32.35 32.31
C PHE A 83 59.31 31.55 33.58
N ALA A 84 59.36 30.22 33.52
CA ALA A 84 59.78 29.40 34.66
C ALA A 84 61.23 29.71 35.05
N LYS A 85 62.15 29.79 34.07
CA LYS A 85 63.55 30.17 34.29
C LYS A 85 63.69 31.59 34.84
N LEU A 86 62.95 32.54 34.26
CA LEU A 86 62.98 33.94 34.69
C LEU A 86 62.43 34.11 36.12
N ARG A 87 61.32 33.43 36.45
CA ARG A 87 60.74 33.43 37.79
C ARG A 87 61.71 32.83 38.81
N PHE A 88 62.38 31.71 38.48
CA PHE A 88 63.37 31.10 39.36
C PHE A 88 64.53 32.06 39.62
N SER A 89 65.15 32.60 38.56
CA SER A 89 66.27 33.55 38.64
C SER A 89 65.91 34.79 39.45
N TYR A 90 64.73 35.38 39.22
CA TYR A 90 64.26 36.56 39.95
C TYR A 90 64.08 36.28 41.44
N VAL A 91 63.39 35.18 41.80
CA VAL A 91 63.18 34.83 43.21
C VAL A 91 64.51 34.55 43.90
N GLU A 92 65.42 33.84 43.25
CA GLU A 92 66.77 33.58 43.75
C GLU A 92 67.56 34.89 43.97
N GLN A 93 67.53 35.81 43.00
CA GLN A 93 68.23 37.09 43.11
C GLN A 93 67.66 37.96 44.25
N VAL A 94 66.34 38.12 44.31
CA VAL A 94 65.68 38.94 45.35
C VAL A 94 65.91 38.33 46.74
N THR A 95 65.90 37.00 46.85
CA THR A 95 66.18 36.33 48.15
C THR A 95 67.64 36.47 48.55
N LYS A 96 68.59 36.30 47.63
CA LYS A 96 70.01 36.58 47.88
C LYS A 96 70.24 38.02 48.32
N GLU A 97 69.66 39.00 47.63
CA GLU A 97 69.79 40.41 48.00
C GLU A 97 69.18 40.70 49.37
N LYS A 98 67.94 40.22 49.63
CA LYS A 98 67.29 40.39 50.94
C LYS A 98 68.10 39.77 52.06
N PHE A 99 68.69 38.60 51.85
CA PHE A 99 69.55 37.94 52.83
C PHE A 99 70.81 38.77 53.12
N ILE A 100 71.52 39.22 52.09
CA ILE A 100 72.70 40.08 52.25
C ILE A 100 72.34 41.38 52.97
N ARG A 101 71.21 42.00 52.61
CA ARG A 101 70.74 43.22 53.28
C ARG A 101 70.33 42.97 54.73
N ALA A 102 69.78 41.81 55.07
CA ALA A 102 69.43 41.46 56.44
C ALA A 102 70.66 41.26 57.34
N ILE A 103 71.76 40.71 56.80
CA ILE A 103 73.00 40.47 57.56
C ILE A 103 73.97 41.67 57.56
N VAL A 104 74.01 42.48 56.49
CA VAL A 104 74.94 43.61 56.32
C VAL A 104 74.26 44.97 56.60
N GLY A 105 72.93 45.03 56.59
CA GLY A 105 72.18 46.27 56.84
C GLY A 105 72.34 46.76 58.28
N ASP A 106 72.41 48.08 58.45
CA ASP A 106 72.43 48.76 59.74
C ASP A 106 71.12 49.57 59.89
N PRO A 107 70.21 49.21 60.81
CA PRO A 107 70.29 48.14 61.81
C PRO A 107 69.98 46.73 61.25
N PRO A 108 70.53 45.66 61.86
CA PRO A 108 70.31 44.29 61.41
C PRO A 108 68.84 43.89 61.58
N LEU A 109 68.31 43.21 60.57
CA LEU A 109 66.89 42.87 60.51
C LEU A 109 66.64 41.58 61.30
N ILE A 110 66.22 41.70 62.55
CA ILE A 110 65.90 40.57 63.43
C ILE A 110 64.40 40.29 63.32
N VAL A 111 64.04 39.18 62.67
CA VAL A 111 62.65 38.74 62.56
C VAL A 111 62.18 38.18 63.90
N THR A 112 61.12 38.76 64.47
CA THR A 112 60.57 38.27 65.74
C THR A 112 59.63 37.07 65.52
N PRO A 113 59.49 36.16 66.50
CA PRO A 113 58.52 35.06 66.39
C PRO A 113 57.08 35.54 66.16
N GLN A 114 56.73 36.72 66.69
CA GLN A 114 55.42 37.33 66.50
C GLN A 114 55.21 37.77 65.05
N GLU A 115 56.20 38.44 64.44
CA GLU A 115 56.14 38.83 63.02
C GLU A 115 55.99 37.61 62.10
N ASN A 116 56.66 36.50 62.42
CA ASN A 116 56.48 35.25 61.68
C ASN A 116 55.06 34.70 61.82
N ALA A 117 54.49 34.69 63.03
CA ALA A 117 53.12 34.23 63.25
C ALA A 117 52.09 35.10 62.49
N ASP A 118 52.28 36.43 62.49
CA ASP A 118 51.40 37.35 61.76
C ASP A 118 51.52 37.17 60.23
N LEU A 119 52.74 36.97 59.71
CA LEU A 119 52.98 36.66 58.30
C LEU A 119 52.44 35.29 57.89
N GLU A 120 52.51 34.29 58.77
CA GLU A 120 51.90 32.98 58.54
C GLU A 120 50.38 33.06 58.46
N SER A 121 49.75 33.84 59.35
CA SER A 121 48.31 34.09 59.32
C SER A 121 47.88 34.79 58.01
N SER A 122 48.57 35.89 57.65
CA SER A 122 48.26 36.62 56.41
C SER A 122 48.49 35.75 55.15
N ASN A 123 49.55 34.94 55.14
CA ASN A 123 49.78 33.98 54.04
C ASN A 123 48.71 32.89 54.00
N ALA A 124 48.20 32.42 55.13
CA ALA A 124 47.13 31.43 55.18
C ALA A 124 45.83 31.99 54.58
N GLU A 125 45.47 33.23 54.94
CA GLU A 125 44.33 33.94 54.36
C GLU A 125 44.50 34.16 52.85
N ALA A 126 45.65 34.68 52.42
CA ALA A 126 45.94 34.89 51.00
C ALA A 126 45.94 33.57 50.20
N LYS A 127 46.45 32.48 50.78
CA LYS A 127 46.40 31.14 50.17
C LYS A 127 44.97 30.62 50.06
N ALA A 128 44.14 30.85 51.07
CA ALA A 128 42.73 30.46 51.04
C ALA A 128 41.98 31.23 49.94
N ALA A 129 42.15 32.54 49.86
CA ALA A 129 41.57 33.39 48.82
C ALA A 129 42.05 32.96 47.41
N LEU A 130 43.35 32.72 47.24
CA LEU A 130 43.91 32.23 45.98
C LEU A 130 43.32 30.87 45.58
N LYS A 131 43.11 29.96 46.54
CA LYS A 131 42.50 28.66 46.28
C LYS A 131 41.07 28.79 45.81
N GLN A 132 40.28 29.66 46.45
CA GLN A 132 38.90 29.96 46.04
C GLN A 132 38.84 30.57 44.63
N LEU A 133 39.72 31.52 44.33
CA LEU A 133 39.76 32.12 43.00
C LEU A 133 40.19 31.10 41.93
N LYS A 134 41.17 30.23 42.24
CA LYS A 134 41.57 29.15 41.34
C LYS A 134 40.42 28.18 41.04
N THR A 135 39.63 27.81 42.04
CA THR A 135 38.45 26.96 41.83
C THR A 135 37.41 27.67 40.98
N GLN A 136 37.14 28.95 41.24
CA GLN A 136 36.20 29.74 40.44
C GLN A 136 36.63 29.86 38.97
N VAL A 137 37.92 30.13 38.72
CA VAL A 137 38.46 30.19 37.35
C VAL A 137 38.37 28.83 36.66
N ALA A 138 38.69 27.74 37.38
CA ALA A 138 38.56 26.38 36.83
C ALA A 138 37.10 26.06 36.45
N ASP A 139 36.14 26.42 37.30
CA ASP A 139 34.70 26.24 37.03
C ASP A 139 34.24 27.08 35.83
N MET A 140 34.71 28.32 35.71
CA MET A 140 34.43 29.18 34.55
C MET A 140 34.98 28.59 33.25
N VAL A 141 36.21 28.04 33.28
CA VAL A 141 36.81 27.38 32.11
C VAL A 141 36.01 26.14 31.71
N ALA A 142 35.64 25.29 32.67
CA ALA A 142 34.82 24.11 32.40
C ALA A 142 33.43 24.47 31.83
N ALA A 143 32.82 25.55 32.33
CA ALA A 143 31.56 26.07 31.79
C ALA A 143 31.73 26.61 30.37
N LEU A 144 32.84 27.30 30.07
CA LEU A 144 33.16 27.77 28.73
C LEU A 144 33.37 26.60 27.76
N GLU A 145 34.13 25.57 28.13
CA GLU A 145 34.33 24.38 27.29
C GLU A 145 33.01 23.68 26.97
N THR A 146 32.12 23.56 27.96
CA THR A 146 30.80 22.96 27.75
C THR A 146 29.95 23.78 26.79
N ARG A 147 29.93 25.12 26.96
CA ARG A 147 29.22 26.03 26.06
C ARG A 147 29.80 25.99 24.64
N SER A 148 31.12 25.95 24.50
CA SER A 148 31.79 25.84 23.21
C SER A 148 31.40 24.56 22.48
N LYS A 149 31.38 23.41 23.16
CA LYS A 149 30.92 22.13 22.57
C LYS A 149 29.46 22.21 22.10
N ASN A 150 28.58 22.78 22.93
CA ASN A 150 27.18 22.96 22.56
C ASN A 150 27.01 23.90 21.36
N LEU A 151 27.80 24.97 21.30
CA LEU A 151 27.78 25.93 20.19
C LEU A 151 28.20 25.26 18.89
N VAL A 152 29.26 24.44 18.91
CA VAL A 152 29.70 23.67 17.73
C VAL A 152 28.58 22.76 17.22
N GLN A 153 27.92 21.99 18.09
CA GLN A 153 26.81 21.12 17.71
C GLN A 153 25.63 21.90 17.12
N LEU A 154 25.28 23.05 17.72
CA LEU A 154 24.21 23.91 17.20
C LEU A 154 24.58 24.51 15.84
N TYR A 155 25.84 24.91 15.66
CA TYR A 155 26.33 25.43 14.40
C TYR A 155 26.30 24.39 13.29
N GLU A 156 26.76 23.16 13.56
CA GLU A 156 26.69 22.03 12.63
C GLU A 156 25.24 21.73 12.23
N ARG A 157 24.32 21.75 13.19
CA ARG A 157 22.89 21.55 12.90
C ARG A 157 22.31 22.66 12.03
N ILE A 158 22.60 23.92 12.35
CA ILE A 158 22.12 25.07 11.56
C ILE A 158 22.72 25.03 10.14
N GLN A 159 23.99 24.66 10.00
CA GLN A 159 24.64 24.42 8.70
C GLN A 159 23.89 23.36 7.89
N ALA A 160 23.58 22.20 8.50
CA ALA A 160 22.84 21.13 7.85
C ALA A 160 21.41 21.56 7.44
N ASP A 161 20.67 22.21 8.34
CA ASP A 161 19.32 22.73 8.07
C ASP A 161 19.37 23.79 6.96
N THR A 162 20.39 24.65 6.96
CA THR A 162 20.59 25.67 5.93
C THR A 162 20.92 25.06 4.58
N ALA A 163 21.72 23.99 4.54
CA ALA A 163 22.01 23.25 3.31
C ALA A 163 20.76 22.60 2.71
N GLN A 164 19.85 22.07 3.53
CA GLN A 164 18.55 21.55 3.05
C GLN A 164 17.64 22.67 2.52
N LEU A 165 17.68 23.84 3.16
CA LEU A 165 16.92 25.03 2.75
C LEU A 165 17.57 25.77 1.57
N GLN A 166 18.75 25.36 1.12
CA GLN A 166 19.39 25.99 -0.03
C GLN A 166 18.46 25.96 -1.25
N PRO A 167 18.54 27.02 -2.08
CA PRO A 167 17.61 27.26 -3.18
C PRO A 167 17.60 26.15 -4.24
N ASP A 168 18.55 25.22 -4.21
CA ASP A 168 18.69 24.17 -5.22
C ASP A 168 18.02 22.84 -4.84
N GLN A 169 17.76 22.56 -3.56
CA GLN A 169 17.09 21.31 -3.15
C GLN A 169 15.59 21.51 -2.98
N LEU A 170 15.19 22.26 -1.95
CA LEU A 170 13.77 22.38 -1.58
C LEU A 170 12.91 23.02 -2.70
N PRO A 171 13.35 24.09 -3.40
CA PRO A 171 12.56 24.64 -4.51
C PRO A 171 12.46 23.71 -5.72
N ASN A 172 13.49 22.90 -5.99
CA ASN A 172 13.43 21.87 -7.04
C ASN A 172 12.47 20.75 -6.65
N ASP A 173 12.47 20.31 -5.40
CA ASP A 173 11.52 19.33 -4.89
C ASP A 173 10.08 19.87 -4.94
N ILE A 174 9.86 21.13 -4.57
CA ILE A 174 8.54 21.78 -4.72
C ILE A 174 8.14 21.84 -6.20
N ALA A 175 9.03 22.26 -7.09
CA ALA A 175 8.73 22.35 -8.52
C ALA A 175 8.45 20.97 -9.16
N THR A 176 9.14 19.91 -8.73
CA THR A 176 8.87 18.55 -9.19
C THR A 176 7.53 18.02 -8.67
N LEU A 177 7.19 18.29 -7.41
CA LEU A 177 5.89 17.96 -6.83
C LEU A 177 4.75 18.72 -7.51
N GLU A 178 4.92 20.01 -7.80
CA GLU A 178 3.94 20.82 -8.54
C GLU A 178 3.72 20.27 -9.96
N LYS A 179 4.80 19.93 -10.68
CA LYS A 179 4.70 19.26 -11.99
C LYS A 179 3.99 17.91 -11.89
N ALA A 180 4.26 17.13 -10.85
CA ALA A 180 3.57 15.86 -10.63
C ALA A 180 2.07 16.07 -10.38
N ILE A 181 1.70 17.04 -9.53
CA ILE A 181 0.30 17.41 -9.28
C ILE A 181 -0.39 17.85 -10.57
N GLU A 182 0.25 18.70 -11.37
CA GLU A 182 -0.33 19.16 -12.64
C GLU A 182 -0.50 17.99 -13.62
N SER A 183 0.47 17.07 -13.70
CA SER A 183 0.34 15.86 -14.52
C SER A 183 -0.78 14.93 -14.05
N LEU A 184 -1.02 14.86 -12.73
CA LEU A 184 -2.11 14.07 -12.16
C LEU A 184 -3.45 14.76 -12.41
N ARG A 185 -3.51 16.08 -12.33
CA ARG A 185 -4.69 16.88 -12.65
C ARG A 185 -5.04 16.80 -14.13
N SER A 186 -4.07 16.86 -15.03
CA SER A 186 -4.29 16.69 -16.47
C SER A 186 -4.75 15.28 -16.79
N LYS A 187 -4.08 14.23 -16.27
CA LYS A 187 -4.55 12.84 -16.39
C LYS A 187 -5.94 12.62 -15.80
N GLN A 188 -6.29 13.34 -14.72
CA GLN A 188 -7.61 13.30 -14.13
C GLN A 188 -8.66 14.04 -14.96
N LYS A 189 -8.27 15.08 -15.71
CA LYS A 189 -9.14 15.86 -16.60
C LYS A 189 -9.34 15.15 -17.95
N ASP A 190 -8.31 14.51 -18.48
CA ASP A 190 -8.33 13.71 -19.71
C ASP A 190 -8.99 12.33 -19.51
N SER A 191 -9.21 11.92 -18.26
CA SER A 191 -10.14 10.82 -17.96
C SER A 191 -11.59 11.30 -18.17
N ASP A 192 -12.00 11.39 -19.43
CA ASP A 192 -13.36 11.69 -19.94
C ASP A 192 -14.48 10.83 -19.33
N GLY A 193 -14.14 9.83 -18.51
CA GLY A 193 -15.07 8.89 -17.87
C GLY A 193 -15.54 9.29 -16.47
N LYS A 194 -15.33 10.52 -16.00
CA LYS A 194 -15.77 10.94 -14.65
C LYS A 194 -16.99 11.85 -14.74
N LEU A 195 -18.15 11.20 -14.85
CA LEU A 195 -19.41 11.83 -14.49
C LEU A 195 -19.27 12.49 -13.10
N PRO A 196 -19.78 13.72 -12.90
CA PRO A 196 -19.74 14.35 -11.59
C PRO A 196 -20.37 13.42 -10.54
N LEU A 197 -19.91 13.52 -9.29
CA LEU A 197 -20.33 12.60 -8.21
C LEU A 197 -21.87 12.50 -8.08
N GLY A 198 -22.59 13.58 -8.33
CA GLY A 198 -24.06 13.56 -8.35
C GLY A 198 -24.66 12.70 -9.48
N GLU A 199 -24.04 12.72 -10.66
CA GLU A 199 -24.53 11.98 -11.83
C GLU A 199 -24.16 10.50 -11.76
N THR A 200 -22.98 10.16 -11.22
CA THR A 200 -22.63 8.77 -10.90
C THR A 200 -23.58 8.17 -9.87
N LEU A 201 -23.92 8.91 -8.80
CA LEU A 201 -24.91 8.43 -7.82
C LEU A 201 -26.30 8.23 -8.45
N ARG A 202 -26.70 9.10 -9.38
CA ARG A 202 -27.95 8.96 -10.13
C ARG A 202 -27.96 7.70 -10.98
N LEU A 203 -26.93 7.50 -11.80
CA LEU A 203 -26.74 6.30 -12.63
C LEU A 203 -26.70 5.02 -11.78
N VAL A 204 -25.97 5.02 -10.66
CA VAL A 204 -25.95 3.88 -9.74
C VAL A 204 -27.34 3.59 -9.18
N SER A 205 -28.11 4.62 -8.82
CA SER A 205 -29.49 4.43 -8.33
C SER A 205 -30.41 3.85 -9.40
N GLU A 206 -30.25 4.28 -10.66
CA GLU A 206 -31.02 3.79 -11.81
C GLU A 206 -30.67 2.33 -12.13
N ARG A 207 -29.38 2.00 -12.24
CA ARG A 207 -28.91 0.62 -12.43
C ARG A 207 -29.35 -0.31 -11.30
N ARG A 208 -29.37 0.16 -10.05
CA ARG A 208 -29.88 -0.63 -8.92
C ARG A 208 -31.37 -0.91 -9.04
N ARG A 209 -32.17 0.01 -9.58
CA ARG A 209 -33.59 -0.22 -9.86
C ARG A 209 -33.77 -1.22 -11.00
N GLU A 210 -33.01 -1.08 -12.09
CA GLU A 210 -33.02 -2.04 -13.20
C GLU A 210 -32.69 -3.46 -12.73
N VAL A 211 -31.63 -3.62 -11.93
CA VAL A 211 -31.25 -4.93 -11.37
C VAL A 211 -32.37 -5.48 -10.48
N ALA A 212 -32.96 -4.66 -9.61
CA ALA A 212 -34.06 -5.11 -8.75
C ALA A 212 -35.30 -5.53 -9.55
N ASP A 213 -35.59 -4.87 -10.68
CA ASP A 213 -36.70 -5.24 -11.55
C ASP A 213 -36.40 -6.51 -12.37
N LEU A 214 -35.16 -6.69 -12.83
CA LEU A 214 -34.71 -7.94 -13.45
C LEU A 214 -34.75 -9.11 -12.47
N ASP A 215 -34.34 -8.92 -11.22
CA ASP A 215 -34.43 -9.93 -10.16
C ASP A 215 -35.88 -10.32 -9.87
N ARG A 216 -36.80 -9.35 -9.87
CA ARG A 216 -38.25 -9.63 -9.76
C ARG A 216 -38.76 -10.44 -10.94
N GLN A 217 -38.35 -10.12 -12.17
CA GLN A 217 -38.72 -10.88 -13.37
C GLN A 217 -38.15 -12.31 -13.32
N LEU A 218 -36.90 -12.48 -12.90
CA LEU A 218 -36.29 -13.80 -12.69
C LEU A 218 -37.01 -14.58 -11.60
N ALA A 219 -37.40 -13.95 -10.49
CA ALA A 219 -38.18 -14.60 -9.44
C ALA A 219 -39.57 -15.04 -9.91
N GLN A 220 -40.20 -14.30 -10.85
CA GLN A 220 -41.47 -14.67 -11.46
C GLN A 220 -41.34 -15.80 -12.48
N LEU A 221 -40.28 -15.78 -13.32
CA LEU A 221 -40.05 -16.78 -14.36
C LEU A 221 -39.40 -18.06 -13.83
N GLY A 222 -38.64 -17.96 -12.75
CA GLY A 222 -37.97 -19.07 -12.06
C GLY A 222 -38.88 -20.27 -11.75
N PRO A 223 -40.08 -20.09 -11.16
CA PRO A 223 -41.02 -21.20 -10.93
C PRO A 223 -41.78 -21.64 -12.20
N ALA A 224 -41.92 -20.79 -13.22
CA ALA A 224 -42.62 -21.13 -14.46
C ALA A 224 -41.79 -22.05 -15.36
N ALA A 225 -40.47 -21.84 -15.44
CA ALA A 225 -39.56 -22.64 -16.25
C ALA A 225 -39.55 -24.15 -15.92
N PRO A 226 -39.39 -24.60 -14.65
CA PRO A 226 -39.43 -26.03 -14.32
C PRO A 226 -40.83 -26.63 -14.49
N ARG A 227 -41.90 -25.84 -14.28
CA ARG A 227 -43.29 -26.29 -14.55
C ARG A 227 -43.49 -26.57 -16.03
N LYS A 228 -43.08 -25.65 -16.90
CA LYS A 228 -43.14 -25.83 -18.36
C LYS A 228 -42.25 -26.97 -18.83
N ARG A 229 -41.08 -27.16 -18.22
CA ARG A 229 -40.21 -28.31 -18.50
C ARG A 229 -40.87 -29.64 -18.14
N LYS A 230 -41.53 -29.74 -16.97
CA LYS A 230 -42.28 -30.94 -16.57
C LYS A 230 -43.49 -31.18 -17.48
N GLU A 231 -44.20 -30.14 -17.88
CA GLU A 231 -45.30 -30.24 -18.87
C GLU A 231 -44.79 -30.75 -20.22
N ALA A 232 -43.67 -30.22 -20.72
CA ALA A 232 -43.05 -30.68 -21.96
C ALA A 232 -42.58 -32.13 -21.88
N GLU A 233 -41.97 -32.55 -20.76
CA GLU A 233 -41.56 -33.94 -20.53
C GLU A 233 -42.76 -34.90 -20.50
N ARG A 234 -43.87 -34.50 -19.86
CA ARG A 234 -45.12 -35.27 -19.85
C ARG A 234 -45.68 -35.43 -21.26
N LEU A 235 -45.78 -34.34 -22.01
CA LEU A 235 -46.25 -34.36 -23.40
C LEU A 235 -45.32 -35.20 -24.30
N GLN A 236 -44.00 -35.16 -24.06
CA GLN A 236 -43.05 -35.98 -24.80
C GLN A 236 -43.26 -37.48 -24.50
N GLN A 237 -43.52 -37.86 -23.26
CA GLN A 237 -43.89 -39.25 -22.91
C GLN A 237 -45.22 -39.66 -23.56
N GLU A 238 -46.22 -38.77 -23.60
CA GLU A 238 -47.49 -39.01 -24.29
C GLU A 238 -47.28 -39.22 -25.81
N VAL A 239 -46.46 -38.40 -26.46
CA VAL A 239 -46.11 -38.54 -27.88
C VAL A 239 -45.41 -39.86 -28.16
N VAL A 240 -44.41 -40.25 -27.37
CA VAL A 240 -43.72 -41.55 -27.50
C VAL A 240 -44.72 -42.70 -27.34
N GLY A 241 -45.66 -42.59 -26.39
CA GLY A 241 -46.74 -43.56 -26.22
C GLY A 241 -47.68 -43.65 -27.43
N LEU A 242 -48.01 -42.52 -28.06
CA LEU A 242 -48.82 -42.47 -29.27
C LEU A 242 -48.08 -43.01 -30.50
N ASP A 243 -46.79 -42.72 -30.64
CA ASP A 243 -45.95 -43.27 -31.70
C ASP A 243 -45.82 -44.78 -31.58
N ASN A 244 -45.66 -45.33 -30.37
CA ASN A 244 -45.69 -46.77 -30.13
C ASN A 244 -47.06 -47.39 -30.50
N LYS A 245 -48.17 -46.72 -30.16
CA LYS A 245 -49.52 -47.18 -30.57
C LYS A 245 -49.69 -47.14 -32.09
N ARG A 246 -49.18 -46.11 -32.76
CA ARG A 246 -49.18 -45.97 -34.22
C ARG A 246 -48.29 -47.03 -34.89
N ALA A 247 -47.11 -47.29 -34.34
CA ALA A 247 -46.22 -48.36 -34.82
C ALA A 247 -46.90 -49.73 -34.68
N ASN A 248 -47.52 -50.02 -33.53
CA ASN A 248 -48.25 -51.27 -33.31
C ASN A 248 -49.47 -51.41 -34.23
N SER A 249 -50.26 -50.34 -34.46
CA SER A 249 -51.42 -50.40 -35.35
C SER A 249 -51.01 -50.54 -36.83
N THR A 250 -49.95 -49.84 -37.24
CA THR A 250 -49.40 -50.00 -38.61
C THR A 250 -48.76 -51.36 -38.82
N ALA A 251 -48.07 -51.91 -37.81
CA ALA A 251 -47.56 -53.28 -37.84
C ALA A 251 -48.71 -54.30 -37.92
N ALA A 252 -49.75 -54.16 -37.10
CA ALA A 252 -50.94 -55.03 -37.15
C ALA A 252 -51.66 -54.94 -38.50
N ALA A 253 -51.79 -53.73 -39.08
CA ALA A 253 -52.35 -53.53 -40.40
C ALA A 253 -51.48 -54.17 -41.51
N ARG A 254 -50.15 -54.03 -41.42
CA ARG A 254 -49.21 -54.70 -42.34
C ARG A 254 -49.26 -56.21 -42.20
N GLU A 255 -49.37 -56.74 -40.99
CA GLU A 255 -49.47 -58.18 -40.75
C GLU A 255 -50.82 -58.72 -41.23
N ALA A 256 -51.92 -57.99 -41.04
CA ALA A 256 -53.22 -58.33 -41.62
C ALA A 256 -53.19 -58.29 -43.16
N LYS A 257 -52.52 -57.29 -43.76
CA LYS A 257 -52.29 -57.24 -45.21
C LYS A 257 -51.45 -58.43 -45.67
N ARG A 258 -50.36 -58.75 -44.96
CA ARG A 258 -49.52 -59.92 -45.26
C ARG A 258 -50.26 -61.23 -45.07
N ARG A 259 -51.14 -61.36 -44.08
CA ARG A 259 -52.03 -62.53 -43.92
C ARG A 259 -52.99 -62.63 -45.11
N LYS A 260 -53.56 -61.51 -45.57
CA LYS A 260 -54.40 -61.49 -46.77
C LYS A 260 -53.60 -61.83 -48.03
N GLU A 261 -52.43 -61.24 -48.23
CA GLU A 261 -51.52 -61.53 -49.34
C GLU A 261 -51.06 -62.99 -49.29
N ASN A 262 -50.60 -63.50 -48.16
CA ASN A 262 -50.26 -64.91 -48.01
C ASN A 262 -51.48 -65.84 -48.18
N SER A 263 -52.70 -65.44 -47.83
CA SER A 263 -53.91 -66.22 -48.18
C SER A 263 -54.26 -66.15 -49.68
N VAL A 264 -53.80 -65.12 -50.40
CA VAL A 264 -54.06 -64.91 -51.84
C VAL A 264 -52.94 -65.48 -52.72
N GLU A 265 -51.68 -65.45 -52.27
CA GLU A 265 -50.47 -65.91 -52.97
C GLU A 265 -49.92 -67.23 -52.43
N GLY A 266 -50.30 -67.62 -51.20
CA GLY A 266 -49.89 -68.85 -50.53
C GLY A 266 -51.10 -69.71 -50.19
N GLY A 267 -51.78 -70.24 -51.21
CA GLY A 267 -52.47 -71.53 -51.10
C GLY A 267 -53.62 -71.67 -50.11
N GLY A 268 -54.12 -70.62 -49.44
CA GLY A 268 -55.28 -70.73 -48.56
C GLY A 268 -56.56 -71.12 -49.31
N ALA A 269 -56.68 -70.68 -50.57
CA ALA A 269 -57.70 -71.16 -51.49
C ALA A 269 -57.40 -72.59 -51.99
N ASP A 270 -56.13 -72.92 -52.22
CA ASP A 270 -55.68 -74.20 -52.78
C ASP A 270 -55.77 -75.34 -51.73
N GLU A 271 -55.60 -75.04 -50.44
CA GLU A 271 -55.77 -75.99 -49.34
C GLU A 271 -57.26 -76.23 -49.01
N LEU A 272 -58.09 -75.19 -49.13
CA LEU A 272 -59.56 -75.32 -49.08
C LEU A 272 -60.11 -76.05 -50.33
N GLU A 273 -59.51 -75.85 -51.50
CA GLU A 273 -59.89 -76.53 -52.75
C GLU A 273 -59.35 -77.97 -52.80
N ALA A 274 -58.18 -78.24 -52.21
CA ALA A 274 -57.66 -79.59 -51.97
C ALA A 274 -58.53 -80.37 -50.98
N GLN A 275 -58.95 -79.76 -49.87
CA GLN A 275 -59.96 -80.35 -48.97
C GLN A 275 -61.29 -80.57 -49.70
N GLY A 276 -61.74 -79.60 -50.50
CA GLY A 276 -62.95 -79.74 -51.32
C GLY A 276 -62.86 -80.88 -52.34
N ARG A 277 -61.71 -81.08 -52.99
CA ARG A 277 -61.44 -82.21 -53.89
C ARG A 277 -61.39 -83.53 -53.15
N TRP A 278 -60.77 -83.57 -51.97
CA TRP A 278 -60.75 -84.76 -51.12
C TRP A 278 -62.16 -85.14 -50.65
N PHE A 279 -62.96 -84.18 -50.17
CA PHE A 279 -64.36 -84.42 -49.77
C PHE A 279 -65.22 -84.87 -50.94
N ARG A 280 -65.03 -84.33 -52.16
CA ARG A 280 -65.73 -84.80 -53.36
C ARG A 280 -65.27 -86.19 -53.81
N GLY A 281 -63.98 -86.51 -53.69
CA GLY A 281 -63.46 -87.85 -53.97
C GLY A 281 -63.95 -88.88 -52.96
N ALA A 282 -63.98 -88.53 -51.68
CA ALA A 282 -64.57 -89.34 -50.63
C ALA A 282 -66.07 -89.53 -50.86
N ASP A 283 -66.81 -88.47 -51.22
CA ASP A 283 -68.24 -88.56 -51.58
C ASP A 283 -68.46 -89.45 -52.81
N ALA A 284 -67.61 -89.36 -53.84
CA ALA A 284 -67.70 -90.21 -55.03
C ALA A 284 -67.45 -91.70 -54.73
N ILE A 285 -66.45 -92.02 -53.91
CA ILE A 285 -66.16 -93.40 -53.49
C ILE A 285 -67.29 -93.93 -52.60
N LEU A 286 -67.78 -93.10 -51.66
CA LEU A 286 -68.89 -93.48 -50.79
C LEU A 286 -70.16 -93.75 -51.62
N ARG A 287 -70.42 -92.95 -52.64
CA ARG A 287 -71.52 -93.17 -53.60
C ARG A 287 -71.36 -94.43 -54.45
N SER A 288 -70.13 -94.76 -54.88
CA SER A 288 -69.89 -96.00 -55.65
C SER A 288 -69.96 -97.28 -54.82
N VAL A 289 -69.67 -97.19 -53.51
CA VAL A 289 -69.78 -98.32 -52.58
C VAL A 289 -71.23 -98.50 -52.08
N LEU A 290 -72.04 -97.44 -52.12
CA LEU A 290 -73.44 -97.46 -51.65
C LEU A 290 -74.50 -97.55 -52.77
N ASP A 291 -74.09 -97.60 -54.05
CA ASP A 291 -74.94 -97.87 -55.23
C ASP A 291 -76.22 -97.01 -55.32
N ILE A 292 -76.11 -95.69 -55.10
CA ILE A 292 -77.24 -94.75 -55.06
C ILE A 292 -77.29 -93.88 -56.35
N PRO A 293 -78.33 -94.00 -57.21
CA PRO A 293 -78.46 -93.21 -58.44
C PRO A 293 -78.80 -91.73 -58.18
N ALA A 294 -78.26 -90.85 -59.03
CA ALA A 294 -78.26 -89.40 -58.89
C ALA A 294 -79.66 -88.77 -58.98
N GLY A 295 -80.20 -88.36 -57.83
CA GLY A 295 -81.41 -87.53 -57.79
C GLY A 295 -82.23 -87.68 -56.51
N GLN A 296 -81.75 -87.16 -55.38
CA GLN A 296 -82.62 -86.71 -54.30
C GLN A 296 -81.90 -85.76 -53.35
N ILE A 297 -82.45 -84.55 -53.26
CA ILE A 297 -82.05 -83.47 -52.38
C ILE A 297 -82.56 -83.79 -50.98
N LEU A 298 -81.67 -83.83 -49.98
CA LEU A 298 -82.06 -83.73 -48.56
C LEU A 298 -81.32 -82.58 -47.90
N HIS A 299 -81.99 -81.42 -47.98
CA HIS A 299 -82.18 -80.42 -46.93
C HIS A 299 -81.45 -80.70 -45.59
N PHE A 300 -80.25 -80.14 -45.40
CA PHE A 300 -79.66 -79.95 -44.07
C PHE A 300 -79.33 -78.47 -43.86
N ARG A 301 -80.29 -77.78 -43.25
CA ARG A 301 -80.22 -76.38 -42.84
C ARG A 301 -79.49 -76.30 -41.49
N MET A 302 -78.18 -76.02 -41.49
CA MET A 302 -77.49 -75.60 -40.27
C MET A 302 -77.56 -74.08 -40.12
N HIS A 303 -78.32 -73.67 -39.11
CA HIS A 303 -78.32 -72.34 -38.52
C HIS A 303 -76.92 -72.02 -37.96
N VAL A 304 -76.31 -70.93 -38.41
CA VAL A 304 -75.23 -70.27 -37.68
C VAL A 304 -75.63 -68.82 -37.46
N SER A 305 -75.97 -68.52 -36.21
CA SER A 305 -76.37 -67.21 -35.71
C SER A 305 -75.18 -66.24 -35.74
N VAL A 306 -75.36 -65.11 -36.41
CA VAL A 306 -74.43 -63.96 -36.34
C VAL A 306 -74.76 -63.17 -35.07
N SER A 307 -74.00 -63.40 -34.00
CA SER A 307 -74.06 -62.57 -32.80
C SER A 307 -73.33 -61.25 -33.05
N ARG A 308 -74.15 -60.21 -33.23
CA ARG A 308 -73.83 -58.79 -33.25
C ARG A 308 -73.13 -58.40 -31.94
N LEU A 309 -71.84 -58.05 -31.98
CA LEU A 309 -71.14 -57.41 -30.86
C LEU A 309 -71.13 -55.90 -31.08
N GLU A 310 -71.85 -55.24 -30.19
CA GLU A 310 -72.09 -53.81 -30.12
C GLU A 310 -70.82 -53.05 -29.71
N PHE A 311 -70.62 -51.90 -30.35
CA PHE A 311 -69.71 -50.85 -29.87
C PHE A 311 -70.38 -50.07 -28.74
N PRO A 312 -69.76 -49.89 -27.56
CA PRO A 312 -70.23 -48.90 -26.60
C PRO A 312 -69.79 -47.50 -27.03
N ARG A 313 -70.77 -46.65 -27.38
CA ARG A 313 -70.64 -45.19 -27.25
C ARG A 313 -70.82 -44.82 -25.77
N LEU A 314 -69.82 -44.18 -25.17
CA LEU A 314 -70.03 -43.21 -24.08
C LEU A 314 -69.31 -41.92 -24.50
N SER A 315 -70.03 -40.86 -24.88
CA SER A 315 -70.87 -39.96 -24.07
C SER A 315 -70.05 -38.89 -23.34
N ILE A 316 -70.46 -37.66 -23.61
CA ILE A 316 -69.92 -36.35 -23.29
C ILE A 316 -70.29 -35.94 -21.86
N ARG A 317 -69.36 -35.28 -21.14
CA ARG A 317 -69.52 -34.20 -20.13
C ARG A 317 -68.26 -34.18 -19.25
N GLY A 318 -67.65 -33.08 -18.82
CA GLY A 318 -67.99 -31.67 -18.84
C GLY A 318 -67.44 -31.01 -17.56
N ARG A 319 -66.91 -29.78 -17.70
CA ARG A 319 -66.83 -28.67 -16.70
C ARG A 319 -65.87 -28.70 -15.49
N GLY A 320 -65.36 -27.48 -15.23
CA GLY A 320 -64.89 -26.94 -13.93
C GLY A 320 -63.37 -26.92 -13.80
N ARG A 321 -62.60 -25.82 -13.88
CA ARG A 321 -62.70 -24.43 -13.37
C ARG A 321 -62.74 -24.33 -11.83
N SER A 322 -61.75 -23.60 -11.30
CA SER A 322 -61.54 -23.09 -9.92
C SER A 322 -61.11 -24.15 -8.89
N ARG A 323 -60.08 -23.95 -8.04
CA ARG A 323 -59.39 -22.76 -7.51
C ARG A 323 -57.88 -23.00 -7.45
#